data_AF-A0A965ID51-F1
#
_entry.id   AF-A0A965ID51-F1
#
_cell.length_a   1.000
_cell.length_b   1.000
_cell.length_c   1.000
_cell.angle_alpha   90.00
_cell.angle_beta   90.00
_cell.angle_gamma   90.00
#
_symmetry.space_group_name_H-M   'P 1'
#
loop_
_entity.id
_entity.type
_entity.pdbx_description
1 polymer ?
#
loop_
_entity_poly.entity_id
_entity_poly.type
_entity_poly.pdbx_seq_one_letter_code
_entity_poly.pdbx_strand_id
1 'polypeptide(L)' 'MTSHHAQAVVLEEPARILLRTVELQPLGKRDVRVKTRFSGVSTGTERLFYTGEMP' A
#
# COMPACT_ATOMS: atom_id res chain seq x y z
N MET A 1 7.59 13.78 -17.10
CA MET A 1 7.15 12.48 -16.55
C MET A 1 5.77 12.68 -15.95
N THR A 2 4.83 11.79 -16.22
CA THR A 2 3.46 11.91 -15.70
C THR A 2 3.41 11.35 -14.28
N SER A 3 3.01 12.17 -13.30
CA SER A 3 2.74 11.70 -11.94
C SER A 3 1.39 10.97 -11.87
N HIS A 4 1.32 9.92 -11.05
CA HIS A 4 0.12 9.13 -10.85
C HIS A 4 -0.22 9.05 -9.38
N HIS A 5 -1.50 9.16 -9.04
CA HIS A 5 -1.97 9.10 -7.66
C HIS A 5 -3.00 7.98 -7.49
N ALA A 6 -3.07 7.39 -6.30
CA ALA A 6 -4.02 6.34 -5.96
C ALA A 6 -4.47 6.44 -4.49
N GLN A 7 -5.69 5.98 -4.20
CA GLN A 7 -6.12 5.72 -2.82
C GLN A 7 -5.46 4.43 -2.31
N ALA A 8 -4.92 4.47 -1.10
CA ALA A 8 -4.24 3.35 -0.47
C ALA A 8 -4.59 3.25 1.02
N VAL A 9 -4.61 2.02 1.54
CA VAL A 9 -4.58 1.74 2.98
C VAL A 9 -3.13 1.89 3.43
N VAL A 10 -2.88 2.80 4.37
CA VAL A 10 -1.55 3.08 4.91
C VAL A 10 -1.52 2.69 6.38
N LEU A 11 -0.56 1.85 6.74
CA LEU A 11 -0.17 1.58 8.12
C LEU A 11 0.92 2.59 8.47
N GLU A 12 0.56 3.66 9.18
CA GLU A 12 1.50 4.77 9.48
C GLU A 12 2.39 4.45 10.68
N GLU A 13 1.85 3.72 11.65
CA GLU A 13 2.52 3.21 12.83
C GLU A 13 1.72 1.99 13.35
N PRO A 14 2.29 1.16 14.25
CA PRO A 14 1.55 0.07 14.87
C PRO A 14 0.21 0.56 15.44
N ALA A 15 -0.83 -0.24 15.25
CA ALA A 15 -2.22 0.07 15.61
C ALA A 15 -2.86 1.29 14.90
N ARG A 16 -2.21 1.91 13.91
CA ARG A 16 -2.76 3.08 13.21
C ARG A 16 -2.82 2.89 11.69
N ILE A 17 -4.04 2.65 11.23
CA ILE A 17 -4.38 2.46 9.82
C ILE A 17 -5.26 3.60 9.33
N LEU A 18 -5.02 4.08 8.12
CA LEU A 18 -5.80 5.15 7.50
C LEU A 18 -5.81 5.04 5.97
N LEU A 19 -6.77 5.71 5.34
CA LEU A 19 -6.80 5.88 3.89
C LEU A 19 -6.08 7.16 3.49
N ARG A 20 -5.16 7.09 2.52
CA ARG A 20 -4.52 8.27 1.92
C ARG A 20 -4.53 8.19 0.41
N THR A 21 -4.52 9.36 -0.22
CA THR A 21 -4.07 9.48 -1.60
C THR A 21 -2.54 9.50 -1.59
N VAL A 22 -1.91 8.59 -2.32
CA VAL A 22 -0.45 8.46 -2.43
C VAL A 22 -0.01 8.68 -3.87
N GLU A 23 1.17 9.27 -4.05
CA GLU A 23 1.84 9.35 -5.35
C GLU A 23 2.54 8.02 -5.66
N LEU A 24 2.34 7.50 -6.86
CA LEU A 24 3.02 6.33 -7.39
C LEU A 24 4.36 6.76 -7.98
N GLN A 25 5.39 5.96 -7.75
CA GLN A 25 6.70 6.19 -8.35
C GLN A 25 6.63 6.18 -9.89
N PRO A 26 7.52 6.93 -10.58
CA PRO A 26 7.61 6.90 -12.03
C PRO A 26 7.82 5.48 -12.54
N LEU A 27 6.99 5.06 -13.50
CA LEU A 27 7.08 3.74 -14.11
C LEU A 27 8.33 3.65 -14.99
N GLY A 28 9.16 2.65 -14.74
CA GLY A 28 10.25 2.25 -15.61
C GLY A 28 9.75 1.58 -16.90
N LYS A 29 10.67 1.31 -17.82
CA LYS A 29 10.37 0.73 -19.15
C LYS A 29 9.66 -0.63 -19.12
N ARG A 30 9.70 -1.33 -17.98
CA ARG A 30 9.15 -2.68 -17.81
C ARG A 30 8.03 -2.74 -16.78
N ASP A 31 7.63 -1.61 -16.23
CA ASP A 31 6.59 -1.57 -15.21
C ASP A 31 5.22 -1.46 -15.86
N VAL A 32 4.22 -2.03 -15.19
CA VAL A 32 2.81 -1.90 -15.59
C VAL A 32 2.01 -1.32 -14.45
N ARG A 33 1.10 -0.41 -14.76
CA ARG A 33 0.15 0.11 -13.79
C ARG A 33 -1.12 -0.72 -13.80
N VAL A 34 -1.47 -1.28 -12.66
CA VAL A 34 -2.69 -2.06 -12.46
C VAL A 34 -3.69 -1.29 -11.61
N LYS A 35 -4.99 -1.51 -11.85
CA LYS A 35 -6.06 -1.02 -10.97
C LYS A 35 -6.53 -2.18 -10.10
N THR A 36 -6.23 -2.12 -8.81
CA THR A 36 -6.73 -3.08 -7.82
C THR A 36 -8.25 -2.99 -7.73
N ARG A 37 -8.95 -4.10 -8.03
CA ARG A 37 -10.40 -4.20 -7.85
C ARG A 37 -10.78 -4.71 -6.46
N PHE A 38 -10.01 -5.68 -5.97
CA PHE A 38 -10.17 -6.28 -4.66
C PHE A 38 -8.79 -6.60 -4.09
N SER A 39 -8.67 -6.54 -2.77
CA SER A 39 -7.48 -6.92 -2.02
C SER A 39 -7.94 -7.76 -0.83
N GLY A 40 -7.28 -8.89 -0.60
CA GLY A 40 -7.47 -9.68 0.61
C GLY A 40 -6.50 -9.23 1.69
N VAL A 41 -6.91 -9.35 2.94
CA VAL A 41 -6.06 -9.12 4.11
C VAL A 41 -5.62 -10.48 4.62
N SER A 42 -4.32 -10.74 4.70
CA SER A 42 -3.82 -11.98 5.32
C SER A 42 -3.87 -11.88 6.85
N THR A 43 -4.12 -13.01 7.51
CA THR A 43 -4.14 -13.07 8.99
C THR A 43 -2.73 -13.00 9.59
N GLY A 44 -1.68 -13.29 8.81
CA GLY A 44 -0.30 -13.36 9.27
C GLY A 44 0.43 -12.03 9.10
N THR A 45 0.74 -11.67 7.85
CA THR A 45 1.61 -10.52 7.54
C THR A 45 1.01 -9.19 7.99
N GLU A 46 -0.24 -8.91 7.63
CA GLU A 46 -0.91 -7.65 7.99
C GLU A 46 -1.09 -7.53 9.50
N ARG A 47 -1.27 -8.66 10.21
CA ARG A 47 -1.29 -8.65 11.67
C ARG A 47 0.07 -8.26 12.24
N LEU A 48 1.17 -8.82 11.75
CA LEU A 48 2.53 -8.47 12.21
C LEU A 48 2.86 -6.99 11.96
N PHE A 49 2.49 -6.46 10.79
CA PHE A 49 2.65 -5.02 10.53
C PHE A 49 1.78 -4.18 11.47
N TYR A 50 0.53 -4.59 11.69
CA TYR A 50 -0.39 -3.87 12.58
C TYR A 50 0.08 -3.87 14.03
N THR A 51 0.61 -4.99 14.54
CA THR A 51 1.13 -5.08 15.91
C THR A 51 2.51 -4.43 16.06
N GLY A 52 3.21 -4.16 14.96
CA GLY A 52 4.59 -3.68 14.99
C GLY A 52 5.59 -4.80 15.30
N GLU A 53 5.19 -6.06 15.14
CA GLU A 53 6.00 -7.27 15.39
C GLU A 53 6.67 -7.79 14.11
N MET A 54 6.52 -7.10 12.97
CA MET A 54 7.33 -7.35 11.78
C MET A 54 8.82 -7.18 12.13
N PRO A 55 9.67 -8.19 11.87
CA PRO A 55 11.11 -8.11 12.12
C PRO A 55 11.83 -7.13 11.21
#